data_AF-A0A838WNF4-F1
#
_entry.id   AF-A0A838WNF4-F1
#
_cell.length_a   1.000
_cell.length_b   1.000
_cell.length_c   1.000
_cell.angle_alpha   90.00
_cell.angle_beta   90.00
_cell.angle_gamma   90.00
#
_symmetry.space_group_name_H-M   'P 1'
#
loop_
_entity.id
_entity.type
_entity.pdbx_description
1 polymer ?
#
loop_
_entity_poly.entity_id
_entity_poly.type
_entity_poly.pdbx_seq_one_letter_code
_entity_poly.pdbx_strand_id
1 'polypeptide(L)' 'KWMHDAKSFFPKTIGTMIRWFGEIVGYFDGRTTSGIVEGINNKLKLIKRLGYGFRNFNNFRLRSLLHWHFSIN' A
#
# COMPACT_ATOMS: atom_id res chain seq x y z
N LYS A 1 28.06 -0.39 -6.64
CA LYS A 1 28.21 0.28 -7.96
C LYS A 1 26.87 0.83 -8.44
N TRP A 2 25.89 0.00 -8.79
CA TRP A 2 24.58 0.44 -9.29
C TRP A 2 23.79 1.41 -8.38
N MET A 3 23.69 1.18 -7.07
CA MET A 3 23.00 2.13 -6.17
C MET A 3 23.68 3.51 -6.10
N HIS A 4 25.00 3.55 -6.21
CA HIS A 4 25.75 4.79 -6.21
C HIS A 4 25.46 5.58 -7.49
N ASP A 5 25.40 4.88 -8.62
CA ASP A 5 25.08 5.46 -9.92
C ASP A 5 23.60 5.90 -9.99
N ALA A 6 22.68 5.15 -9.38
CA ALA A 6 21.26 5.49 -9.30
C ALA A 6 20.96 6.67 -8.36
N LYS A 7 21.86 6.99 -7.43
CA LYS A 7 21.67 8.09 -6.47
C LYS A 7 21.63 9.46 -7.14
N SER A 8 22.35 9.64 -8.25
CA SER A 8 22.31 10.90 -9.02
C SER A 8 20.93 11.13 -9.66
N PHE A 9 20.26 10.05 -10.08
CA PHE A 9 18.95 10.11 -10.74
C PHE A 9 17.76 10.03 -9.76
N PHE A 10 17.88 9.23 -8.69
CA PHE A 10 16.80 8.93 -7.75
C PHE A 10 17.22 9.05 -6.28
N PRO A 11 17.71 10.22 -5.82
CA PRO A 11 18.27 10.37 -4.48
C PRO A 11 17.25 10.05 -3.37
N LYS A 12 15.97 10.39 -3.56
CA LYS A 12 14.89 10.10 -2.60
C LYS A 12 14.60 8.60 -2.51
N THR A 13 14.49 7.91 -3.64
CA THR A 13 14.22 6.47 -3.68
C THR A 13 15.35 5.69 -3.01
N ILE A 14 16.61 6.05 -3.30
CA ILE A 14 17.78 5.45 -2.65
C ILE A 14 17.78 5.71 -1.15
N GLY A 15 17.45 6.93 -0.71
CA GLY A 15 17.31 7.26 0.70
C GLY A 15 16.26 6.40 1.42
N THR A 16 15.10 6.20 0.80
CA THR A 16 14.05 5.32 1.32
C THR A 16 14.52 3.86 1.37
N MET A 17 15.17 3.35 0.32
CA MET A 17 15.69 1.98 0.29
C MET A 17 16.70 1.73 1.41
N ILE A 18 17.63 2.66 1.63
CA ILE A 18 18.62 2.54 2.72
C ILE A 18 17.91 2.55 4.08
N ARG A 19 16.94 3.46 4.29
CA ARG A 19 16.19 3.58 5.54
C ARG A 19 15.42 2.30 5.89
N TRP A 20 14.84 1.63 4.89
CA TRP A 20 14.00 0.45 5.08
C TRP A 20 14.72 -0.87 4.77
N PHE A 21 16.03 -0.84 4.54
CA PHE A 21 16.80 -2.01 4.09
C PHE A 21 16.65 -3.20 5.05
N GLY A 22 16.65 -2.95 6.36
CA GLY A 22 16.47 -3.99 7.38
C GLY A 22 15.15 -4.74 7.26
N GLU A 23 14.04 -4.03 7.05
CA GLU A 23 12.72 -4.68 6.86
C GLU A 23 12.62 -5.42 5.52
N ILE A 24 13.23 -4.85 4.47
CA ILE A 24 13.30 -5.50 3.15
C ILE A 24 14.06 -6.82 3.25
N VAL A 25 15.16 -6.87 3.99
CA VAL A 25 15.93 -8.10 4.20
C VAL A 25 15.19 -9.06 5.14
N GLY A 26 14.56 -8.55 6.20
CA GLY A 26 13.77 -9.36 7.14
C GLY A 26 12.59 -10.11 6.50
N TYR A 27 12.08 -9.64 5.36
CA TYR A 27 11.12 -10.39 4.54
C TYR A 27 11.64 -11.78 4.13
N PHE A 28 12.93 -11.91 3.79
CA PHE A 28 13.46 -13.19 3.31
C PHE A 28 13.52 -14.24 4.41
N ASP A 29 13.66 -13.82 5.67
CA ASP A 29 13.65 -14.69 6.83
C ASP A 29 12.22 -15.05 7.27
N GLY A 30 11.32 -14.06 7.32
CA GLY A 30 9.95 -14.23 7.85
C GLY A 30 8.86 -14.53 6.80
N ARG A 31 9.16 -14.40 5.50
CA ARG A 31 8.22 -14.52 4.36
C ARG A 31 6.87 -13.82 4.57
N THR A 32 6.89 -12.66 5.24
CA THR A 32 5.66 -11.92 5.54
C THR A 32 5.08 -11.36 4.24
N THR A 33 3.91 -11.83 3.82
CA THR A 33 3.31 -11.39 2.56
C THR A 33 2.53 -10.08 2.73
N SER A 34 2.67 -9.16 1.77
CA SER A 34 1.84 -7.96 1.68
C SER A 34 0.43 -8.25 1.12
N GLY A 35 0.09 -9.52 0.84
CA GLY A 35 -1.12 -9.89 0.09
C GLY A 35 -2.43 -9.46 0.76
N ILE A 36 -2.53 -9.54 2.08
CA ILE A 36 -3.71 -9.06 2.82
C ILE A 36 -3.86 -7.53 2.63
N VAL A 37 -2.76 -6.79 2.81
CA VAL A 37 -2.75 -5.33 2.67
C VAL A 37 -3.06 -4.91 1.23
N GLU A 38 -2.52 -5.61 0.24
CA GLU A 38 -2.82 -5.41 -1.19
C GLU A 38 -4.29 -5.68 -1.50
N GLY A 39 -4.86 -6.76 -0.96
CA GLY A 39 -6.28 -7.09 -1.09
C GLY A 39 -7.18 -5.98 -0.55
N ILE A 40 -6.89 -5.49 0.66
CA ILE A 40 -7.59 -4.36 1.27
C ILE A 40 -7.49 -3.11 0.40
N ASN A 41 -6.28 -2.76 -0.04
CA ASN A 41 -6.04 -1.58 -0.89
C ASN A 41 -6.78 -1.67 -2.23
N ASN A 42 -6.82 -2.84 -2.86
CA ASN A 42 -7.54 -3.05 -4.11
C ASN A 42 -9.06 -2.90 -3.93
N LYS A 43 -9.61 -3.40 -2.82
CA LYS A 43 -11.03 -3.21 -2.49
C LYS A 43 -11.36 -1.73 -2.29
N LEU A 44 -10.55 -1.01 -1.53
CA LEU A 44 -10.72 0.44 -1.31
C LEU A 44 -10.63 1.23 -2.62
N LYS A 45 -9.67 0.89 -3.50
CA LYS A 45 -9.57 1.48 -4.84
C LYS A 45 -10.80 1.20 -5.70
N LEU A 46 -11.37 -0.02 -5.63
CA LEU A 46 -12.61 -0.35 -6.32
C LEU A 46 -13.78 0.48 -5.80
N ILE A 47 -13.95 0.59 -4.48
CA ILE A 47 -15.00 1.40 -3.86
C ILE A 47 -14.90 2.86 -4.32
N LYS A 48 -13.69 3.43 -4.33
CA LYS A 48 -13.41 4.79 -4.81
C LYS A 48 -13.80 4.98 -6.29
N ARG A 49 -13.45 4.02 -7.15
CA ARG A 49 -13.79 4.05 -8.59
C ARG A 49 -15.30 3.96 -8.83
N LEU A 50 -15.99 3.06 -8.12
CA LEU A 50 -17.45 2.91 -8.21
C LEU A 50 -18.21 4.16 -7.72
N GLY A 51 -17.62 4.93 -6.81
CA GLY A 51 -18.18 6.22 -6.38
C GLY A 51 -17.84 7.40 -7.29
N TYR A 52 -17.14 7.18 -8.42
CA TYR A 52 -16.60 8.24 -9.29
C TYR A 52 -15.75 9.29 -8.55
N GLY A 53 -15.10 8.86 -7.45
CA GLY A 53 -14.44 9.75 -6.51
C GLY A 53 -15.37 10.29 -5.43
N PHE A 54 -14.93 10.20 -4.18
CA PHE A 54 -15.66 10.75 -3.05
C PHE A 54 -15.17 12.16 -2.74
N ARG A 55 -16.09 13.13 -2.77
CA ARG A 55 -15.81 14.51 -2.30
C ARG A 55 -15.70 14.58 -0.78
N ASN A 56 -16.48 13.75 -0.08
CA ASN A 56 -16.51 13.68 1.38
C ASN A 56 -15.89 12.35 1.83
N PHE A 57 -14.82 12.42 2.62
CA PHE A 57 -14.14 11.25 3.15
C PHE A 57 -15.02 10.40 4.07
N ASN A 58 -15.97 11.00 4.81
CA ASN A 58 -16.89 10.26 5.66
C ASN A 58 -17.77 9.30 4.85
N ASN A 59 -18.20 9.71 3.65
CA ASN A 59 -18.98 8.85 2.75
C ASN A 59 -18.13 7.69 2.21
N PHE A 60 -16.86 7.95 1.89
CA PHE A 60 -15.91 6.89 1.51
C PHE A 60 -15.69 5.90 2.65
N ARG A 61 -15.49 6.40 3.87
CA ARG A 61 -15.28 5.60 5.08
C ARG A 61 -16.50 4.72 5.37
N LEU A 62 -17.70 5.29 5.38
CA LEU A 62 -18.94 4.55 5.63
C LEU A 62 -19.12 3.43 4.62
N ARG A 63 -18.96 3.73 3.32
CA ARG A 63 -19.10 2.73 2.26
C ARG A 63 -18.03 1.64 2.31
N SER A 64 -16.82 2.00 2.75
CA SER A 64 -15.75 1.03 2.99
C SER A 64 -16.10 0.09 4.13
N LEU A 65 -16.53 0.62 5.28
CA LEU A 65 -16.90 -0.19 6.45
C LEU A 65 -18.10 -1.09 6.19
N LEU A 66 -19.14 -0.60 5.52
CA LEU A 66 -20.29 -1.40 5.10
C LEU A 66 -19.84 -2.61 4.28
N HIS A 67 -18.93 -2.40 3.33
CA HIS A 67 -18.45 -3.48 2.49
C HIS A 67 -17.75 -4.60 3.28
N TRP A 68 -16.98 -4.25 4.32
CA TRP A 68 -16.32 -5.24 5.17
C TRP A 68 -17.29 -5.90 6.15
N HIS A 69 -18.27 -5.18 6.69
CA HIS A 69 -19.25 -5.74 7.62
C HIS A 69 -20.21 -6.74 6.96
N PHE A 70 -20.61 -6.50 5.70
CA PHE A 70 -21.46 -7.43 4.96
C PHE A 70 -20.69 -8.59 4.29
N SER A 71 -19.36 -8.55 4.29
CA SER A 71 -18.52 -9.63 3.74
C SER A 71 -18.21 -10.73 4.76
N ILE A 72 -18.65 -10.60 6.02
CA ILE A 72 -18.41 -11.57 7.12
C ILE A 72 -19.72 -12.35 7.44
N ASN A 73 -20.56 -12.56 6.43
CA ASN A 73 -21.64 -13.57 6.43
C ASN A 73 -21.56 -14.34 5.11
#